data_AF-A0A377GEV0-F1
#
_entry.id   AF-A0A377GEV0-F1
#
_cell.length_a   1.000
_cell.length_b   1.000
_cell.length_c   1.000
_cell.angle_alpha   90.00
_cell.angle_beta   90.00
_cell.angle_gamma   90.00
#
_symmetry.space_group_name_H-M   'P 1'
#
loop_
_entity.id
_entity.type
_entity.pdbx_description
1 polymer ?
#
loop_
_entity_poly.entity_id
_entity_poly.type
_entity_poly.pdbx_seq_one_letter_code
_entity_poly.pdbx_strand_id
1 'polypeptide(L)'
;MTIFLMVLKKLIKEQLSPLSASLDSKSKTYGHNKILSKEQKDIIDELSDKIVQYVSCDTDEENVKAITLLITDYRSSVQIKRESHGEPKDKGDTIGCLNDLVFHISGFYDKLKAFKELGPYDFNLIDKEFKNNPEHIVYYHAVYYFGEEIFCPKSGIDVKLRAEKEEKLGERLQSLFELIKPSHNLEEQKKRTLQVLRDLAEDNKKTVKKDKSSYTLPYFSFYGVSLTLPTDWFSPSEGRLGEQLNLAIRKINEITLDKFEASPENSVSKQKELN
;
A
#
# COMPACT_ATOMS: atom_id res chain seq x y z
N MET A 1 13.27 -8.22 -3.26
CA MET A 1 12.18 -7.32 -3.74
C MET A 1 12.11 -6.01 -2.94
N THR A 2 11.88 -4.86 -3.61
CA THR A 2 11.73 -3.53 -2.97
C THR A 2 10.37 -3.35 -2.29
N ILE A 3 10.31 -2.44 -1.31
CA ILE A 3 9.06 -2.07 -0.62
C ILE A 3 8.04 -1.51 -1.61
N PHE A 4 8.48 -0.64 -2.52
CA PHE A 4 7.64 -0.07 -3.56
C PHE A 4 6.99 -1.15 -4.42
N LEU A 5 7.77 -2.09 -4.97
CA LEU A 5 7.23 -3.14 -5.82
C LEU A 5 6.26 -4.07 -5.06
N MET A 6 6.55 -4.38 -3.79
CA MET A 6 5.63 -5.14 -2.93
C MET A 6 4.27 -4.46 -2.83
N VAL A 7 4.27 -3.16 -2.56
CA VAL A 7 3.05 -2.36 -2.42
C VAL A 7 2.34 -2.20 -3.76
N LEU A 8 3.08 -1.91 -4.84
CA LEU A 8 2.55 -1.74 -6.19
C LEU A 8 1.78 -2.98 -6.64
N LYS A 9 2.39 -4.17 -6.52
CA LYS A 9 1.75 -5.46 -6.84
C LYS A 9 0.46 -5.66 -6.04
N LYS A 10 0.47 -5.30 -4.75
CA LYS A 10 -0.70 -5.41 -3.89
C LYS A 10 -1.83 -4.46 -4.32
N LEU A 11 -1.53 -3.20 -4.59
CA LEU A 11 -2.52 -2.19 -5.00
C LEU A 11 -3.13 -2.51 -6.36
N ILE A 12 -2.33 -2.96 -7.34
CA ILE A 12 -2.84 -3.42 -8.64
C ILE A 12 -3.80 -4.59 -8.44
N LYS A 13 -3.40 -5.59 -7.64
CA LYS A 13 -4.25 -6.76 -7.35
C LYS A 13 -5.58 -6.36 -6.70
N GLU A 14 -5.58 -5.35 -5.83
CA GLU A 14 -6.78 -4.82 -5.18
C GLU A 14 -7.74 -4.11 -6.17
N GLN A 15 -7.25 -3.61 -7.31
CA GLN A 15 -8.10 -3.13 -8.41
C GLN A 15 -8.62 -4.26 -9.30
N LEU A 16 -7.76 -5.23 -9.63
CA LEU A 16 -8.11 -6.32 -10.54
C LEU A 16 -9.10 -7.33 -9.92
N SER A 17 -9.01 -7.57 -8.60
CA SER A 17 -9.85 -8.59 -7.94
C SER A 17 -11.35 -8.25 -7.97
N PRO A 18 -11.78 -7.02 -7.61
CA PRO A 18 -13.19 -6.63 -7.75
C PRO A 18 -13.66 -6.60 -9.21
N LEU A 19 -12.79 -6.21 -10.15
CA LEU A 19 -13.11 -6.23 -11.57
C LEU A 19 -13.36 -7.65 -12.08
N SER A 20 -12.50 -8.61 -11.73
CA SER A 20 -12.68 -10.03 -12.06
C SER A 20 -14.00 -10.58 -11.47
N ALA A 21 -14.29 -10.28 -10.20
CA ALA A 21 -15.54 -10.68 -9.56
C ALA A 21 -16.78 -10.08 -10.25
N SER A 22 -16.70 -8.81 -10.68
CA SER A 22 -17.76 -8.15 -11.44
C SER A 22 -17.98 -8.81 -12.80
N LEU A 23 -16.90 -9.15 -13.52
CA LEU A 23 -16.97 -9.85 -14.81
C LEU A 23 -17.53 -11.27 -14.65
N ASP A 24 -17.18 -11.99 -13.60
CA ASP A 24 -17.76 -13.30 -13.26
C ASP A 24 -19.26 -13.18 -13.06
N SER A 25 -19.72 -12.19 -12.30
CA SER A 25 -21.14 -11.92 -12.09
C SER A 25 -21.87 -11.58 -13.40
N LYS A 26 -21.30 -10.68 -14.23
CA LYS A 26 -21.86 -10.31 -15.54
C LYS A 26 -21.92 -11.51 -16.50
N SER A 27 -20.98 -12.44 -16.42
CA SER A 27 -20.99 -13.67 -17.23
C SER A 27 -22.17 -14.61 -16.91
N LYS A 28 -22.77 -14.47 -15.73
CA LYS A 28 -23.88 -15.32 -15.24
C LYS A 28 -25.24 -14.62 -15.36
N THR A 29 -25.26 -13.30 -15.45
CA THR A 29 -26.47 -12.47 -15.36
C THR A 29 -27.09 -12.17 -16.73
N TYR A 30 -28.42 -12.04 -16.79
CA TYR A 30 -29.15 -11.66 -18.01
C TYR A 30 -28.98 -10.17 -18.33
N GLY A 31 -28.92 -9.79 -19.60
CA GLY A 31 -28.72 -8.39 -20.05
C GLY A 31 -27.26 -7.98 -20.28
N HIS A 32 -26.31 -8.90 -20.10
CA HIS A 32 -24.90 -8.70 -20.42
C HIS A 32 -24.42 -9.69 -21.49
N ASN A 33 -23.39 -9.32 -22.26
CA ASN A 33 -22.71 -10.26 -23.15
C ASN A 33 -21.87 -11.24 -22.32
N LYS A 34 -22.46 -12.40 -22.02
CA LYS A 34 -21.88 -13.42 -21.12
C LYS A 34 -20.53 -13.93 -21.61
N ILE A 35 -20.38 -14.16 -22.92
CA ILE A 35 -19.15 -14.68 -23.53
C ILE A 35 -18.05 -13.65 -23.37
N LEU A 36 -18.31 -12.40 -23.78
CA LEU A 36 -17.34 -11.31 -23.66
C LEU A 36 -16.96 -11.04 -22.20
N SER A 37 -17.90 -11.11 -21.24
CA SER A 37 -17.59 -10.98 -19.82
C SER A 37 -16.66 -12.09 -19.33
N LYS A 38 -16.87 -13.34 -19.77
CA LYS A 38 -15.99 -14.46 -19.43
C LYS A 38 -14.60 -14.30 -20.04
N GLU A 39 -14.49 -13.97 -21.33
CA GLU A 39 -13.20 -13.78 -21.98
C GLU A 39 -12.39 -12.62 -21.36
N GLN A 40 -13.05 -11.51 -21.02
CA GLN A 40 -12.39 -10.43 -20.29
C GLN A 40 -11.94 -10.87 -18.90
N LYS A 41 -12.74 -11.67 -18.18
CA LYS A 41 -12.34 -12.20 -16.87
C LYS A 41 -11.07 -13.05 -16.99
N ASP A 42 -11.04 -13.96 -17.95
CA ASP A 42 -9.89 -14.85 -18.14
C ASP A 42 -8.60 -14.03 -18.40
N ILE A 43 -8.69 -12.95 -19.19
CA ILE A 43 -7.58 -12.00 -19.42
C ILE A 43 -7.17 -11.27 -18.13
N ILE A 44 -8.12 -10.81 -17.32
CA ILE A 44 -7.84 -10.10 -16.06
C ILE A 44 -7.24 -11.03 -15.00
N ASP A 45 -7.69 -12.28 -14.92
CA ASP A 45 -7.14 -13.27 -14.00
C ASP A 45 -5.70 -13.61 -14.38
N GLU A 46 -5.43 -13.81 -15.67
CA GLU A 46 -4.08 -14.06 -16.16
C GLU A 46 -3.15 -12.85 -15.88
N LEU A 47 -3.61 -11.62 -16.11
CA LEU A 47 -2.86 -10.41 -15.74
C LEU A 47 -2.55 -10.39 -14.23
N SER A 48 -3.54 -10.68 -13.39
CA SER A 48 -3.38 -10.72 -11.93
C SER A 48 -2.30 -11.73 -11.51
N ASP A 49 -2.30 -12.92 -12.12
CA ASP A 49 -1.29 -13.95 -11.88
C ASP A 49 0.11 -13.50 -12.33
N LYS A 50 0.22 -12.87 -13.51
CA LYS A 50 1.48 -12.30 -14.01
C LYS A 50 2.02 -11.21 -13.08
N ILE A 51 1.17 -10.34 -12.57
CA ILE A 51 1.56 -9.30 -11.60
C ILE A 51 2.06 -9.95 -10.30
N VAL A 52 1.39 -10.98 -9.78
CA VAL A 52 1.82 -11.69 -8.56
C VAL A 52 3.18 -12.37 -8.77
N GLN A 53 3.39 -12.99 -9.93
CA GLN A 53 4.63 -13.70 -10.28
C GLN A 53 5.76 -12.79 -10.74
N TYR A 54 5.47 -11.51 -11.02
CA TYR A 54 6.45 -10.55 -11.52
C TYR A 54 7.67 -10.46 -10.58
N VAL A 55 8.85 -10.62 -11.18
CA VAL A 55 10.17 -10.55 -10.52
C VAL A 55 10.75 -9.15 -10.73
N SER A 56 11.37 -8.60 -9.69
CA SER A 56 11.93 -7.23 -9.73
C SER A 56 13.02 -7.07 -10.79
N CYS A 57 12.98 -5.92 -11.46
CA CYS A 57 14.13 -5.29 -12.14
C CYS A 57 15.08 -4.65 -11.12
N ASP A 58 16.15 -4.04 -11.62
CA ASP A 58 17.20 -3.43 -10.80
C ASP A 58 16.70 -2.18 -10.06
N THR A 59 15.78 -1.43 -10.66
CA THR A 59 15.21 -0.21 -10.07
C THR A 59 13.68 -0.20 -10.10
N ASP A 60 13.08 0.54 -9.17
CA ASP A 60 11.64 0.79 -9.13
C ASP A 60 11.13 1.56 -10.36
N GLU A 61 11.97 2.40 -10.97
CA GLU A 61 11.63 3.06 -12.24
C GLU A 61 11.47 2.05 -13.38
N GLU A 62 12.38 1.08 -13.47
CA GLU A 62 12.28 -0.01 -14.45
C GLU A 62 11.08 -0.91 -14.18
N ASN A 63 10.82 -1.20 -12.90
CA ASN A 63 9.62 -1.94 -12.48
C ASN A 63 8.34 -1.23 -12.93
N VAL A 64 8.26 0.10 -12.78
CA VAL A 64 7.14 0.92 -13.27
C VAL A 64 6.97 0.77 -14.78
N LYS A 65 8.04 0.89 -15.55
CA LYS A 65 7.99 0.78 -17.02
C LYS A 65 7.52 -0.60 -17.46
N ALA A 66 8.10 -1.65 -16.89
CA ALA A 66 7.79 -3.03 -17.24
C ALA A 66 6.35 -3.42 -16.88
N ILE A 67 5.87 -3.08 -15.69
CA ILE A 67 4.48 -3.37 -15.28
C ILE A 67 3.48 -2.55 -16.10
N THR A 68 3.80 -1.30 -16.41
CA THR A 68 2.96 -0.45 -17.27
C THR A 68 2.81 -1.04 -18.67
N LEU A 69 3.90 -1.52 -19.26
CA LEU A 69 3.86 -2.22 -20.56
C LEU A 69 3.00 -3.47 -20.48
N LEU A 70 3.20 -4.31 -19.45
CA LEU A 70 2.40 -5.52 -19.24
C LEU A 70 0.90 -5.21 -19.18
N ILE A 71 0.47 -4.21 -18.42
CA ILE A 71 -0.94 -3.82 -18.35
C ILE A 71 -1.46 -3.30 -19.69
N THR A 72 -0.64 -2.55 -20.42
CA THR A 72 -0.98 -2.01 -21.75
C THR A 72 -1.20 -3.14 -22.78
N ASP A 73 -0.41 -4.20 -22.73
CA ASP A 73 -0.57 -5.39 -23.57
C ASP A 73 -1.89 -6.12 -23.27
N TYR A 74 -2.20 -6.32 -21.98
CA TYR A 74 -3.47 -6.95 -21.58
C TYR A 74 -4.68 -6.07 -21.89
N ARG A 75 -4.55 -4.74 -21.79
CA ARG A 75 -5.56 -3.77 -22.25
C ARG A 75 -5.83 -3.89 -23.75
N SER A 76 -4.80 -4.12 -24.55
CA SER A 76 -4.93 -4.39 -25.99
C SER A 76 -5.63 -5.72 -26.26
N SER A 77 -5.33 -6.77 -25.49
CA SER A 77 -6.05 -8.05 -25.56
C SER A 77 -7.54 -7.92 -25.25
N VAL A 78 -7.90 -7.15 -24.21
CA VAL A 78 -9.31 -6.83 -23.91
C VAL A 78 -9.96 -6.09 -25.07
N GLN A 79 -9.27 -5.10 -25.65
CA GLN A 79 -9.78 -4.33 -26.78
C GLN A 79 -10.15 -5.24 -27.97
N ILE A 80 -9.25 -6.14 -28.35
CA ILE A 80 -9.48 -7.11 -29.44
C ILE A 80 -10.74 -7.94 -29.17
N LYS A 81 -10.92 -8.43 -27.93
CA LYS A 81 -12.14 -9.17 -27.56
C LYS A 81 -13.38 -8.31 -27.69
N ARG A 82 -13.38 -7.09 -27.17
CA ARG A 82 -14.53 -6.18 -27.29
C ARG A 82 -14.90 -5.93 -28.76
N GLU A 83 -13.94 -5.63 -29.61
CA GLU A 83 -14.16 -5.38 -31.04
C GLU A 83 -14.74 -6.63 -31.74
N SER A 84 -14.25 -7.82 -31.41
CA SER A 84 -14.76 -9.08 -31.97
C SER A 84 -16.22 -9.38 -31.60
N HIS A 85 -16.71 -8.78 -30.50
CA HIS A 85 -18.10 -8.86 -30.04
C HIS A 85 -18.95 -7.64 -30.44
N GLY A 86 -18.43 -6.76 -31.31
CA GLY A 86 -19.14 -5.55 -31.74
C GLY A 86 -19.26 -4.45 -30.68
N GLU A 87 -18.49 -4.56 -29.59
CA GLU A 87 -18.47 -3.58 -28.50
C GLU A 87 -17.44 -2.48 -28.75
N PRO A 88 -17.67 -1.23 -28.28
CA PRO A 88 -16.72 -0.15 -28.49
C PRO A 88 -15.36 -0.44 -27.84
N LYS A 89 -14.30 -0.24 -28.62
CA LYS A 89 -12.91 -0.58 -28.29
C LYS A 89 -12.38 0.12 -27.02
N ASP A 90 -12.73 1.39 -26.82
CA ASP A 90 -12.19 2.24 -25.74
C ASP A 90 -13.19 2.49 -24.60
N LYS A 91 -14.27 1.70 -24.50
CA LYS A 91 -15.31 1.88 -23.47
C LYS A 91 -15.42 0.68 -22.55
N GLY A 92 -16.10 0.88 -21.42
CA GLY A 92 -16.45 -0.16 -20.46
C GLY A 92 -15.48 -0.23 -19.28
N ASP A 93 -15.99 -0.75 -18.16
CA ASP A 93 -15.31 -0.77 -16.87
C ASP A 93 -13.92 -1.41 -16.93
N THR A 94 -13.75 -2.48 -17.72
CA THR A 94 -12.47 -3.18 -17.87
C THR A 94 -11.41 -2.31 -18.54
N ILE A 95 -11.75 -1.64 -19.65
CA ILE A 95 -10.83 -0.72 -20.33
C ILE A 95 -10.52 0.48 -19.43
N GLY A 96 -11.54 1.04 -18.77
CA GLY A 96 -11.38 2.13 -17.80
C GLY A 96 -10.38 1.77 -16.71
N CYS A 97 -10.60 0.65 -16.02
CA CYS A 97 -9.73 0.17 -14.94
C CYS A 97 -8.28 -0.05 -15.41
N LEU A 98 -8.06 -0.65 -16.58
CA LEU A 98 -6.70 -0.88 -17.09
C LEU A 98 -6.00 0.43 -17.48
N ASN A 99 -6.72 1.39 -18.05
CA ASN A 99 -6.17 2.71 -18.33
C ASN A 99 -5.83 3.45 -17.01
N ASP A 100 -6.75 3.43 -16.05
CA ASP A 100 -6.56 4.06 -14.73
C ASP A 100 -5.34 3.46 -14.02
N LEU A 101 -5.14 2.14 -14.08
CA LEU A 101 -3.96 1.48 -13.54
C LEU A 101 -2.67 2.03 -14.13
N VAL A 102 -2.58 2.23 -15.45
CA VAL A 102 -1.40 2.82 -16.10
C VAL A 102 -1.10 4.22 -15.53
N PHE A 103 -2.12 5.06 -15.38
CA PHE A 103 -1.96 6.39 -14.80
C PHE A 103 -1.59 6.35 -13.32
N HIS A 104 -2.23 5.46 -12.54
CA HIS A 104 -2.00 5.32 -11.11
C HIS A 104 -0.60 4.79 -10.79
N ILE A 105 -0.05 3.88 -11.60
CA ILE A 105 1.32 3.38 -11.44
C ILE A 105 2.33 4.53 -11.56
N SER A 106 2.22 5.34 -12.62
CA SER A 106 3.10 6.50 -12.79
C SER A 106 2.90 7.51 -11.65
N GLY A 107 1.65 7.87 -11.36
CA GLY A 107 1.33 8.84 -10.31
C GLY A 107 1.83 8.40 -8.93
N PHE A 108 1.83 7.10 -8.64
CA PHE A 108 2.35 6.56 -7.38
C PHE A 108 3.86 6.69 -7.27
N TYR A 109 4.59 6.35 -8.33
CA TYR A 109 6.04 6.55 -8.38
C TYR A 109 6.39 8.04 -8.24
N ASP A 110 5.71 8.90 -9.01
CA ASP A 110 5.93 10.35 -8.98
C ASP A 110 5.62 10.95 -7.60
N LYS A 111 4.59 10.45 -6.91
CA LYS A 111 4.25 10.88 -5.55
C LYS A 111 5.38 10.59 -4.55
N LEU A 112 5.98 9.41 -4.60
CA LEU A 112 7.09 9.04 -3.70
C LEU A 112 8.36 9.81 -4.06
N LYS A 113 8.62 10.00 -5.35
CA LYS A 113 9.75 10.80 -5.83
C LYS A 113 9.64 12.24 -5.37
N ALA A 114 8.49 12.88 -5.56
CA ALA A 114 8.24 14.25 -5.10
C ALA A 114 8.32 14.36 -3.57
N PHE A 115 7.84 13.35 -2.83
CA PHE A 115 7.96 13.32 -1.37
C PHE A 115 9.42 13.32 -0.89
N LYS A 116 10.32 12.64 -1.61
CA LYS A 116 11.76 12.68 -1.36
C LYS A 116 12.40 14.01 -1.78
N GLU A 117 12.08 14.52 -2.96
CA GLU A 117 12.72 15.71 -3.53
C GLU A 117 12.31 17.03 -2.83
N LEU A 118 11.07 17.10 -2.35
CA LEU A 118 10.52 18.31 -1.72
C LEU A 118 10.69 18.34 -0.20
N GLY A 119 10.93 17.17 0.42
CA GLY A 119 11.09 17.05 1.86
C GLY A 119 12.54 17.25 2.30
N PRO A 120 12.79 17.75 3.53
CA PRO A 120 14.12 17.82 4.13
C PRO A 120 14.55 16.44 4.69
N TYR A 121 14.32 15.38 3.93
CA TYR A 121 14.44 14.01 4.42
C TYR A 121 15.66 13.31 3.82
N ASP A 122 16.43 12.61 4.64
CA ASP A 122 17.62 11.86 4.22
C ASP A 122 17.29 10.41 3.84
N PHE A 123 16.18 9.85 4.33
CA PHE A 123 15.74 8.50 3.97
C PHE A 123 15.21 8.41 2.53
N ASN A 124 15.18 7.21 1.95
CA ASN A 124 14.55 6.94 0.65
C ASN A 124 13.58 5.76 0.76
N LEU A 125 12.42 5.87 0.11
CA LEU A 125 11.40 4.83 0.01
C LEU A 125 11.44 4.11 -1.35
N ILE A 126 11.99 4.76 -2.37
CA ILE A 126 12.26 4.19 -3.70
C ILE A 126 13.56 3.38 -3.63
N ASP A 127 13.62 2.26 -4.34
CA ASP A 127 14.72 1.30 -4.40
C ASP A 127 15.09 0.72 -3.03
N LYS A 128 14.22 0.88 -2.03
CA LYS A 128 14.44 0.38 -0.68
C LYS A 128 14.04 -1.09 -0.61
N GLU A 129 15.01 -1.97 -0.44
CA GLU A 129 14.74 -3.39 -0.19
C GLU A 129 13.91 -3.61 1.08
N PHE A 130 12.95 -4.52 1.02
CA PHE A 130 12.23 -4.92 2.23
C PHE A 130 13.05 -5.92 3.05
N LYS A 131 13.18 -5.62 4.36
CA LYS A 131 13.70 -6.53 5.37
C LYS A 131 12.61 -6.67 6.42
N ASN A 132 12.43 -7.86 6.97
CA ASN A 132 11.39 -8.06 7.99
C ASN A 132 11.87 -7.53 9.36
N ASN A 133 11.98 -6.20 9.48
CA ASN A 133 12.35 -5.48 10.70
C ASN A 133 11.33 -4.35 10.99
N PRO A 134 11.30 -3.83 12.23
CA PRO A 134 10.33 -2.81 12.61
C PRO A 134 10.34 -1.55 11.72
N GLU A 135 11.51 -1.06 11.30
CA GLU A 135 11.65 0.12 10.44
C GLU A 135 10.97 -0.09 9.08
N HIS A 136 11.32 -1.17 8.39
CA HIS A 136 10.84 -1.45 7.04
C HIS A 136 9.35 -1.81 7.02
N ILE A 137 8.79 -2.34 8.12
CA ILE A 137 7.34 -2.52 8.25
C ILE A 137 6.62 -1.17 8.26
N VAL A 138 7.16 -0.16 8.96
CA VAL A 138 6.59 1.19 8.92
C VAL A 138 6.71 1.79 7.53
N TYR A 139 7.88 1.65 6.87
CA TYR A 139 8.05 2.10 5.49
C TYR A 139 7.07 1.43 4.53
N TYR A 140 6.84 0.13 4.66
CA TYR A 140 5.84 -0.59 3.87
C TYR A 140 4.44 0.02 4.03
N HIS A 141 4.01 0.27 5.26
CA HIS A 141 2.68 0.82 5.52
C HIS A 141 2.55 2.30 5.13
N ALA A 142 3.63 3.07 5.22
CA ALA A 142 3.69 4.44 4.71
C ALA A 142 3.59 4.48 3.18
N VAL A 143 4.37 3.66 2.49
CA VAL A 143 4.35 3.51 1.03
C VAL A 143 2.95 3.05 0.56
N TYR A 144 2.34 2.11 1.28
CA TYR A 144 0.96 1.69 1.01
C TYR A 144 -0.05 2.83 1.20
N TYR A 145 0.07 3.63 2.27
CA TYR A 145 -0.80 4.79 2.48
C TYR A 145 -0.73 5.80 1.32
N PHE A 146 0.47 6.11 0.82
CA PHE A 146 0.63 7.00 -0.34
C PHE A 146 -0.03 6.43 -1.60
N GLY A 147 0.16 5.13 -1.84
CA GLY A 147 -0.39 4.47 -3.03
C GLY A 147 -1.91 4.26 -2.96
N GLU A 148 -2.47 3.88 -1.81
CA GLU A 148 -3.90 3.63 -1.64
C GLU A 148 -4.75 4.82 -2.08
N GLU A 149 -4.25 6.03 -1.85
CA GLU A 149 -4.96 7.24 -2.21
C GLU A 149 -4.95 7.56 -3.70
N ILE A 150 -3.96 7.05 -4.43
CA ILE A 150 -3.88 7.19 -5.89
C ILE A 150 -4.72 6.10 -6.55
N PHE A 151 -4.61 4.86 -6.06
CA PHE A 151 -5.33 3.72 -6.63
C PHE A 151 -6.81 3.69 -6.24
N CYS A 152 -7.18 4.25 -5.08
CA CYS A 152 -8.54 4.25 -4.54
C CYS A 152 -8.90 5.64 -4.00
N PRO A 153 -8.96 6.71 -4.81
CA PRO A 153 -9.25 8.05 -4.29
C PRO A 153 -10.62 8.09 -3.58
N LYS A 154 -10.69 8.68 -2.39
CA LYS A 154 -11.98 8.90 -1.70
C LYS A 154 -12.48 10.32 -1.98
N SER A 155 -13.76 10.43 -2.33
CA SER A 155 -14.43 11.73 -2.46
C SER A 155 -14.52 12.45 -1.11
N GLY A 156 -14.33 13.76 -1.10
CA GLY A 156 -14.51 14.59 0.09
C GLY A 156 -13.34 14.58 1.08
N ILE A 157 -12.14 14.14 0.66
CA ILE A 157 -10.93 14.29 1.45
C ILE A 157 -10.53 15.78 1.49
N ASP A 158 -10.28 16.29 2.69
CA ASP A 158 -9.62 17.58 2.87
C ASP A 158 -8.13 17.47 2.48
N VAL A 159 -7.78 18.14 1.38
CA VAL A 159 -6.44 18.14 0.81
C VAL A 159 -5.41 18.78 1.75
N LYS A 160 -5.79 19.80 2.52
CA LYS A 160 -4.88 20.46 3.48
C LYS A 160 -4.62 19.56 4.66
N LEU A 161 -5.68 19.01 5.27
CA LEU A 161 -5.56 18.05 6.36
C LEU A 161 -4.68 16.87 5.97
N ARG A 162 -4.82 16.39 4.73
CA ARG A 162 -3.99 15.32 4.19
C ARG A 162 -2.53 15.74 4.05
N ALA A 163 -2.26 16.91 3.47
CA ALA A 163 -0.90 17.41 3.32
C ALA A 163 -0.20 17.53 4.68
N GLU A 164 -0.88 18.05 5.70
CA GLU A 164 -0.36 18.12 7.08
C GLU A 164 -0.07 16.74 7.66
N LYS A 165 -0.93 15.74 7.41
CA LYS A 165 -0.69 14.34 7.82
C LYS A 165 0.53 13.74 7.13
N GLU A 166 0.69 13.97 5.83
CA GLU A 166 1.83 13.48 5.05
C GLU A 166 3.15 14.14 5.49
N GLU A 167 3.13 15.44 5.83
CA GLU A 167 4.27 16.15 6.41
C GLU A 167 4.68 15.54 7.76
N LYS A 168 3.72 15.33 8.68
CA LYS A 168 3.99 14.68 9.97
C LYS A 168 4.45 13.24 9.83
N LEU A 169 3.92 12.50 8.86
CA LEU A 169 4.45 11.19 8.53
C LEU A 169 5.93 11.29 8.13
N GLY A 170 6.29 12.21 7.23
CA GLY A 170 7.68 12.40 6.79
C GLY A 170 8.65 12.76 7.93
N GLU A 171 8.28 13.70 8.79
CA GLU A 171 9.07 14.05 9.99
C GLU A 171 9.35 12.81 10.87
N ARG A 172 8.36 11.93 11.03
CA ARG A 172 8.47 10.71 11.84
C ARG A 172 9.23 9.60 11.14
N LEU A 173 9.13 9.48 9.82
CA LEU A 173 9.97 8.57 9.04
C LEU A 173 11.45 8.97 9.07
N GLN A 174 11.75 10.28 9.06
CA GLN A 174 13.10 10.80 9.27
C GLN A 174 13.61 10.46 10.68
N SER A 175 12.79 10.71 11.70
CA SER A 175 13.14 10.33 13.08
C SER A 175 13.41 8.83 13.20
N LEU A 176 12.63 8.00 12.52
CA LEU A 176 12.81 6.55 12.49
C LEU A 176 14.16 6.16 11.88
N PHE A 177 14.51 6.76 10.74
CA PHE A 177 15.78 6.56 10.03
C PHE A 177 16.98 6.96 10.90
N GLU A 178 16.87 8.05 11.66
CA GLU A 178 17.94 8.52 12.53
C GLU A 178 18.11 7.65 13.79
N LEU A 179 17.00 7.22 14.39
CA LEU A 179 16.97 6.52 15.68
C LEU A 179 17.27 5.03 15.58
N ILE A 180 17.01 4.40 14.44
CA ILE A 180 17.26 2.97 14.22
C ILE A 180 18.61 2.79 13.54
N LYS A 181 19.45 1.94 14.14
CA LYS A 181 20.77 1.58 13.62
C LYS A 181 20.81 0.08 13.38
N PRO A 182 21.56 -0.40 12.36
CA PRO A 182 21.70 -1.84 12.10
C PRO A 182 22.26 -2.64 13.27
N SER A 183 22.98 -2.00 14.19
CA SER A 183 23.53 -2.63 15.41
C SER A 183 22.49 -2.91 16.50
N HIS A 184 21.28 -2.32 16.42
CA HIS A 184 20.24 -2.55 17.42
C HIS A 184 19.61 -3.93 17.23
N ASN A 185 19.42 -4.66 18.33
CA ASN A 185 18.67 -5.91 18.32
C ASN A 185 17.16 -5.69 18.12
N LEU A 186 16.42 -6.76 17.87
CA LEU A 186 14.97 -6.71 17.61
C LEU A 186 14.19 -5.92 18.67
N GLU A 187 14.43 -6.18 19.96
CA GLU A 187 13.67 -5.55 21.04
C GLU A 187 13.95 -4.05 21.14
N GLU A 188 15.20 -3.64 20.91
CA GLU A 188 15.56 -2.24 20.84
C GLU A 188 14.94 -1.53 19.62
N GLN A 189 14.96 -2.18 18.45
CA GLN A 189 14.29 -1.66 17.26
C GLN A 189 12.79 -1.52 17.51
N LYS A 190 12.12 -2.55 18.04
CA LYS A 190 10.69 -2.51 18.40
C LYS A 190 10.39 -1.33 19.31
N LYS A 191 11.13 -1.19 20.43
CA LYS A 191 10.93 -0.12 21.40
C LYS A 191 11.02 1.26 20.76
N ARG A 192 12.06 1.49 19.93
CA ARG A 192 12.29 2.78 19.27
C ARG A 192 11.23 3.06 18.20
N THR A 193 10.91 2.09 17.35
CA THR A 193 9.84 2.22 16.33
C THR A 193 8.50 2.51 16.97
N LEU A 194 8.14 1.78 18.03
CA LEU A 194 6.90 1.98 18.76
C LEU A 194 6.85 3.37 19.41
N GLN A 195 7.97 3.92 19.89
CA GLN A 195 7.97 5.31 20.37
C GLN A 195 7.66 6.30 19.24
N VAL A 196 8.31 6.16 18.07
CA VAL A 196 8.06 7.02 16.91
C VAL A 196 6.59 6.93 16.45
N LEU A 197 6.01 5.74 16.43
CA LEU A 197 4.60 5.54 16.06
C LEU A 197 3.62 6.15 17.07
N ARG A 198 3.98 6.15 18.36
CA ARG A 198 3.19 6.83 19.39
C ARG A 198 3.21 8.33 19.18
N ASP A 199 4.37 8.91 18.92
CA ASP A 199 4.51 10.34 18.67
C ASP A 199 3.72 10.75 17.41
N LEU A 200 3.76 9.92 16.36
CA LEU A 200 2.94 10.12 15.15
C LEU A 200 1.43 10.04 15.43
N ALA A 201 1.00 9.15 16.33
CA ALA A 201 -0.40 9.09 16.74
C ALA A 201 -0.85 10.37 17.47
N GLU A 202 0.02 10.94 18.29
CA GLU A 202 -0.25 12.23 18.95
C GLU A 202 -0.30 13.38 17.95
N ASP A 203 0.63 13.45 17.01
CA ASP A 203 0.65 14.45 15.95
C ASP A 203 -0.62 14.39 15.10
N ASN A 204 -0.98 13.19 14.65
CA ASN A 204 -2.18 12.97 13.86
C ASN A 204 -3.47 13.37 14.62
N LYS A 205 -3.55 13.05 15.93
CA LYS A 205 -4.66 13.50 16.78
C LYS A 205 -4.73 15.02 16.88
N LYS A 206 -3.58 15.71 17.00
CA LYS A 206 -3.53 17.18 17.04
C LYS A 206 -3.99 17.76 15.70
N THR A 207 -3.55 17.20 14.57
CA THR A 207 -3.94 17.64 13.23
C THR A 207 -5.45 17.50 13.03
N VAL A 208 -6.03 16.34 13.35
CA VAL A 208 -7.48 16.10 13.22
C VAL A 208 -8.30 16.99 14.17
N LYS A 209 -7.80 17.27 15.39
CA LYS A 209 -8.50 18.15 16.35
C LYS A 209 -8.43 19.63 15.98
N LYS A 210 -7.33 20.09 15.38
CA LYS A 210 -7.22 21.47 14.87
C LYS A 210 -8.30 21.77 13.82
N ASP A 211 -8.61 20.78 12.99
CA ASP A 211 -9.63 20.87 11.95
C ASP A 211 -11.07 20.81 12.52
N LYS A 212 -11.28 20.05 13.59
CA LYS A 212 -12.55 20.02 14.34
C LYS A 212 -12.59 21.15 15.38
N SER A 213 -12.89 22.38 14.98
CA SER A 213 -13.19 23.47 15.93
C SER A 213 -14.51 23.21 16.68
N SER A 214 -14.47 22.38 17.73
CA SER A 214 -15.40 22.41 18.86
C SER A 214 -14.77 21.68 20.07
N TYR A 215 -14.84 22.36 21.21
CA TYR A 215 -14.27 22.00 22.50
C TYR A 215 -14.49 20.53 22.90
N THR A 216 -13.41 19.77 23.06
CA THR A 216 -13.39 18.63 24.00
C THR A 216 -12.03 18.56 24.70
N LEU A 217 -12.09 18.70 26.03
CA LEU A 217 -10.97 18.70 26.98
C LEU A 217 -10.16 17.39 26.94
N PRO A 218 -8.86 17.42 27.28
CA PRO A 218 -8.00 16.25 27.28
C PRO A 218 -8.32 15.35 28.49
N TYR A 219 -8.60 14.07 28.23
CA TYR A 219 -8.62 13.03 29.26
C TYR A 219 -7.21 12.50 29.43
N PHE A 220 -6.57 12.82 30.57
CA PHE A 220 -5.38 12.12 31.05
C PHE A 220 -5.84 11.08 32.08
N SER A 221 -5.38 9.83 31.94
CA SER A 221 -5.27 8.92 33.07
C SER A 221 -3.91 8.22 33.04
N PHE A 222 -3.17 8.40 34.12
CA PHE A 222 -2.02 7.59 34.53
C PHE A 222 -2.47 6.80 35.77
N TYR A 223 -2.37 5.47 35.73
CA TYR A 223 -2.03 4.52 36.82
C TYR A 223 -2.63 3.12 36.53
N GLY A 224 -1.82 2.07 36.71
CA GLY A 224 -2.29 0.69 36.87
C GLY A 224 -1.85 -0.27 35.77
N VAL A 225 -0.73 -0.96 35.99
CA VAL A 225 -0.16 -1.96 35.07
C VAL A 225 -1.07 -3.18 34.96
N SER A 226 -1.70 -3.34 33.79
CA SER A 226 -2.03 -4.61 33.15
C SER A 226 -1.74 -4.42 31.66
N LEU A 227 -0.66 -5.03 31.16
CA LEU A 227 -0.17 -4.88 29.80
C LEU A 227 -0.97 -5.74 28.81
N THR A 228 -2.25 -5.41 28.64
CA THR A 228 -2.89 -5.59 27.34
C THR A 228 -2.65 -4.29 26.59
N LEU A 229 -1.61 -4.26 25.74
CA LEU A 229 -1.36 -3.14 24.83
C LEU A 229 -2.68 -2.80 24.12
N PRO A 230 -3.15 -1.54 24.12
CA PRO A 230 -4.32 -1.18 23.35
C PRO A 230 -4.09 -1.60 21.90
N THR A 231 -5.02 -2.39 21.36
CA THR A 231 -4.89 -3.02 20.04
C THR A 231 -4.81 -1.99 18.90
N ASP A 232 -5.26 -0.76 19.14
CA ASP A 232 -5.28 0.34 18.19
C ASP A 232 -4.84 1.65 18.87
N TRP A 233 -3.82 2.30 18.32
CA TRP A 233 -3.28 3.57 18.81
C TRP A 233 -3.87 4.77 18.07
N PHE A 234 -4.35 4.51 16.86
CA PHE A 234 -5.08 5.41 15.98
C PHE A 234 -6.55 5.02 15.96
N SER A 235 -7.46 6.01 15.98
CA SER A 235 -8.89 5.72 15.83
C SER A 235 -9.27 5.51 14.36
N PRO A 236 -10.31 4.71 14.03
CA PRO A 236 -10.82 4.62 12.64
C PRO A 236 -11.24 5.98 12.06
N SER A 237 -11.65 6.91 12.93
CA SER A 237 -12.00 8.28 12.55
C SER A 237 -10.82 9.12 12.04
N GLU A 238 -9.58 8.64 12.23
CA GLU A 238 -8.36 9.28 11.72
C GLU A 238 -8.03 8.92 10.27
N GLY A 239 -8.82 8.01 9.67
CA GLY A 239 -8.75 7.63 8.27
C GLY A 239 -7.60 6.67 7.95
N ARG A 240 -7.30 6.55 6.66
CA ARG A 240 -6.35 5.57 6.08
C ARG A 240 -4.99 5.53 6.75
N LEU A 241 -4.43 6.69 7.09
CA LEU A 241 -3.14 6.77 7.78
C LEU A 241 -3.19 6.00 9.11
N GLY A 242 -4.23 6.22 9.90
CA GLY A 242 -4.40 5.55 11.19
C GLY A 242 -4.58 4.04 11.05
N GLU A 243 -5.38 3.61 10.06
CA GLU A 243 -5.58 2.19 9.73
C GLU A 243 -4.25 1.51 9.38
N GLN A 244 -3.45 2.10 8.49
CA GLN A 244 -2.16 1.54 8.08
C GLN A 244 -1.15 1.47 9.24
N LEU A 245 -1.12 2.48 10.10
CA LEU A 245 -0.18 2.51 11.23
C LEU A 245 -0.59 1.55 12.35
N ASN A 246 -1.88 1.31 12.58
CA ASN A 246 -2.34 0.23 13.46
C ASN A 246 -1.92 -1.14 12.93
N LEU A 247 -2.02 -1.38 11.62
CA LEU A 247 -1.52 -2.61 11.00
C LEU A 247 -0.01 -2.76 11.18
N ALA A 248 0.76 -1.68 11.04
CA ALA A 248 2.19 -1.68 11.30
C ALA A 248 2.49 -2.05 12.75
N ILE A 249 1.81 -1.45 13.74
CA ILE A 249 1.98 -1.75 15.17
C ILE A 249 1.73 -3.23 15.46
N ARG A 250 0.62 -3.78 14.94
CA ARG A 250 0.28 -5.21 15.11
C ARG A 250 1.39 -6.10 14.56
N LYS A 251 1.83 -5.86 13.32
CA LYS A 251 2.91 -6.62 12.71
C LYS A 251 4.23 -6.51 13.47
N ILE A 252 4.60 -5.32 13.93
CA ILE A 252 5.82 -5.10 14.71
C ILE A 252 5.81 -5.93 16.01
N ASN A 253 4.68 -5.95 16.71
CA ASN A 253 4.53 -6.74 17.92
C ASN A 253 4.61 -8.25 17.66
N GLU A 254 4.12 -8.71 16.50
CA GLU A 254 4.16 -10.10 16.05
C GLU A 254 5.52 -10.59 15.54
N ILE A 255 6.49 -9.69 15.26
CA ILE A 255 7.82 -10.12 14.79
C ILE A 255 8.49 -10.93 15.91
N THR A 256 8.90 -12.14 15.56
CA THR A 256 9.72 -13.02 16.39
C THR A 256 11.16 -13.02 15.91
N LEU A 257 12.10 -13.41 16.78
CA LEU A 257 13.54 -13.38 16.48
C LEU A 257 13.92 -14.20 15.25
N ASP A 258 13.25 -15.33 15.02
CA ASP A 258 13.41 -16.20 13.85
C ASP A 258 12.97 -15.57 12.53
N LYS A 259 12.08 -14.58 12.59
CA LYS A 259 11.58 -13.84 11.41
C LYS A 259 12.28 -12.51 11.23
N PHE A 260 13.05 -12.04 12.20
CA PHE A 260 13.73 -10.75 12.14
C PHE A 260 14.78 -10.74 11.04
N GLU A 261 14.73 -9.74 10.17
CA GLU A 261 15.58 -9.59 8.98
C GLU A 261 15.50 -10.73 7.96
N ALA A 262 14.58 -11.68 8.13
CA ALA A 262 14.32 -12.69 7.12
C ALA A 262 13.80 -12.02 5.83
N SER A 263 14.41 -12.37 4.69
CA SER A 263 13.89 -11.97 3.39
C SER A 263 12.57 -12.70 3.10
N PRO A 264 11.54 -12.04 2.56
CA PRO A 264 10.30 -12.69 2.11
C PRO A 264 10.53 -13.80 1.08
N GLU A 265 11.67 -13.78 0.38
CA GLU A 265 12.02 -14.78 -0.63
C GLU A 265 12.48 -16.11 0.02
N ASN A 266 12.97 -16.08 1.26
CA ASN A 266 13.46 -17.27 1.97
C ASN A 266 12.35 -18.11 2.63
N SER A 267 11.12 -17.59 2.76
CA SER A 267 9.99 -18.32 3.34
C SER A 267 9.24 -19.19 2.32
N VAL A 268 9.31 -18.86 1.02
CA VAL A 268 8.70 -19.67 -0.06
C VAL A 268 9.51 -20.94 -0.32
N SER A 269 10.84 -20.89 -0.16
CA SER A 269 11.74 -22.03 -0.37
C SER A 269 11.54 -23.12 0.70
N LYS A 270 11.32 -22.75 1.96
CA LYS A 270 11.13 -23.72 3.06
C LYS A 270 9.80 -24.49 2.98
N GLN A 271 8.77 -23.96 2.32
CA GLN A 271 7.51 -24.69 2.11
C GLN A 271 7.59 -25.71 0.97
N LYS A 272 8.58 -25.61 0.07
CA LYS A 272 8.81 -26.60 -0.99
C LYS A 272 9.70 -27.77 -0.57
N GLU A 273 10.46 -27.65 0.51
CA GLU A 273 11.30 -28.74 1.04
C GLU A 273 10.55 -29.64 2.06
N LEU A 274 9.30 -29.29 2.39
CA LEU A 274 8.47 -30.00 3.37
C LEU A 274 7.21 -30.66 2.77
N ASN A 275 7.07 -30.68 1.44
CA ASN A 275 6.00 -31.38 0.72
C ASN A 275 6.57 -32.38 -0.29
#